data_AF-A0A1Q4VNR3-F1
#
_entry.id   AF-A0A1Q4VNR3-F1
#
_cell.length_a   1.000
_cell.length_b   1.000
_cell.length_c   1.000
_cell.angle_alpha   90.00
_cell.angle_beta   90.00
_cell.angle_gamma   90.00
#
_symmetry.space_group_name_H-M   'P 1'
#
loop_
_entity.id
_entity.type
_entity.pdbx_description
1 polymer ?
#
loop_
_entity_poly.entity_id
_entity_poly.type
_entity_poly.pdbx_seq_one_letter_code
_entity_poly.pdbx_strand_id
1 'polypeptide(L)'
;MHCPFCRHSDSRVVDSRTTEDGSCIRRRRQCPDCGRRFTTVETAALMVIKRSGVTEPFSRQKVITGVRKACQGRPVTEDALAQLGQRVEECVRASGSAELTTHDVGLAILGPLKELDVVAYLRFASVYQAYDGLEDFEAAIAELRAERPRTPEADDTCVSVSAAAP
;
A
#
# COMPACT_ATOMS: atom_id res chain seq x y z
N MET A 1 -26.32 15.64 6.38
CA MET A 1 -26.15 14.23 5.95
C MET A 1 -27.54 13.62 5.92
N HIS A 2 -27.97 13.15 4.75
CA HIS A 2 -29.32 12.65 4.53
C HIS A 2 -29.61 11.35 5.30
N CYS A 3 -30.82 11.24 5.85
CA CYS A 3 -31.31 10.00 6.46
C CYS A 3 -31.47 8.91 5.39
N PRO A 4 -30.88 7.71 5.55
CA PRO A 4 -30.99 6.64 4.57
C PRO A 4 -32.40 6.04 4.45
N PHE A 5 -33.29 6.35 5.40
CA PHE A 5 -34.64 5.78 5.46
C PHE A 5 -35.72 6.71 4.90
N CYS A 6 -35.72 7.99 5.30
CA CYS A 6 -36.73 8.97 4.86
C CYS A 6 -36.15 10.11 4.01
N ARG A 7 -34.83 10.10 3.74
CA ARG A 7 -34.11 11.11 2.96
C ARG A 7 -34.15 12.54 3.52
N HIS A 8 -34.63 12.74 4.75
CA HIS A 8 -34.53 14.00 5.47
C HIS A 8 -33.07 14.50 5.51
N SER A 9 -32.83 15.79 5.25
CA SER A 9 -31.49 16.37 5.08
C SER A 9 -30.63 16.35 6.35
N ASP A 10 -31.28 16.38 7.50
CA ASP A 10 -30.63 16.45 8.81
C ASP A 10 -30.63 15.14 9.59
N SER A 11 -29.61 15.04 10.42
CA SER A 11 -29.42 13.97 11.39
C SER A 11 -28.62 14.48 12.59
N ARG A 12 -28.96 14.00 13.79
CA ARG A 12 -28.30 14.34 15.06
C ARG A 12 -27.28 13.27 15.43
N VAL A 13 -26.05 13.65 15.78
CA VAL A 13 -25.04 12.72 16.30
C VAL A 13 -25.40 12.34 17.74
N VAL A 14 -25.42 11.03 18.03
CA VAL A 14 -25.78 10.44 19.33
C VAL A 14 -24.56 9.85 20.02
N ASP A 15 -23.69 9.19 19.26
CA ASP A 15 -22.46 8.57 19.76
C ASP A 15 -21.36 8.71 18.71
N SER A 16 -20.11 8.91 19.14
CA SER A 16 -18.95 9.05 18.25
C SER A 16 -17.81 8.22 18.79
N ARG A 17 -17.30 7.30 17.97
CA ARG A 17 -16.18 6.42 18.31
C ARG A 17 -15.13 6.48 17.22
N THR A 18 -13.86 6.51 17.60
CA THR A 18 -12.74 6.32 16.66
C THR A 18 -12.50 4.82 16.48
N THR A 19 -12.20 4.36 15.26
CA THR A 19 -11.75 2.98 15.02
C THR A 19 -10.40 2.72 15.66
N GLU A 20 -10.07 1.46 15.95
CA GLU A 20 -8.82 1.04 16.60
C GLU A 20 -7.58 1.58 15.87
N ASP A 21 -7.64 1.67 14.54
CA ASP A 21 -6.55 2.20 13.70
C ASP A 21 -6.50 3.73 13.61
N GLY A 22 -7.36 4.46 14.33
CA GLY A 22 -7.42 5.94 14.32
C GLY A 22 -7.90 6.57 13.00
N SER A 23 -8.05 5.77 11.94
CA SER A 23 -8.26 6.21 10.56
C SER A 23 -9.69 6.68 10.26
N CYS A 24 -10.67 6.19 11.03
CA CYS A 24 -12.09 6.45 10.81
C CYS A 24 -12.79 6.84 12.11
N ILE A 25 -13.77 7.73 12.00
CA ILE A 25 -14.71 8.06 13.06
C ILE A 25 -16.07 7.44 12.69
N ARG A 26 -16.52 6.47 13.49
CA ARG A 26 -17.88 5.92 13.40
C ARG A 26 -18.81 6.77 14.25
N ARG A 27 -19.77 7.43 13.62
CA ARG A 27 -20.79 8.24 14.29
C ARG A 27 -22.14 7.56 14.19
N ARG A 28 -22.76 7.28 15.34
CA ARG A 28 -24.16 6.86 15.40
C ARG A 28 -25.03 8.12 15.35
N ARG A 29 -25.88 8.21 14.34
CA ARG A 29 -26.78 9.34 14.08
C ARG A 29 -28.23 8.92 14.25
N GLN A 30 -29.09 9.86 14.63
CA GLN A 30 -30.54 9.70 14.70
C GLN A 30 -31.22 10.73 13.79
N CYS A 31 -32.19 10.28 12.99
CA CYS A 31 -33.01 11.19 12.21
C CYS A 31 -34.06 11.88 13.11
N PRO A 32 -34.20 13.21 13.07
CA PRO A 32 -35.21 13.93 13.85
C PRO A 32 -36.64 13.68 13.34
N ASP A 33 -36.80 13.39 12.04
CA ASP A 33 -38.10 13.20 11.39
C ASP A 33 -38.65 11.78 11.61
N CYS A 34 -37.91 10.74 11.20
CA CYS A 34 -38.38 9.36 11.31
C CYS A 34 -37.90 8.62 12.57
N GLY A 35 -37.12 9.26 13.45
CA GLY A 35 -36.62 8.69 14.71
C GLY A 35 -35.57 7.57 14.60
N ARG A 36 -35.33 7.04 13.38
CA ARG A 36 -34.44 5.90 13.14
C ARG A 36 -32.97 6.26 13.36
N ARG A 37 -32.20 5.28 13.84
CA ARG A 37 -30.75 5.40 14.07
C ARG A 37 -29.98 4.72 12.95
N PHE A 38 -28.86 5.30 12.55
CA PHE A 38 -27.94 4.77 11.54
C PHE A 38 -26.50 5.15 11.89
N THR A 39 -25.52 4.44 11.33
CA THR A 39 -24.10 4.70 11.58
C THR A 39 -23.45 5.24 10.33
N THR A 40 -22.72 6.35 10.44
CA THR A 40 -21.88 6.89 9.38
C THR A 40 -20.42 6.64 9.73
N VAL A 41 -19.61 6.32 8.74
CA VAL A 41 -18.15 6.22 8.88
C VAL A 41 -17.55 7.42 8.17
N GLU A 42 -16.88 8.29 8.94
CA GLU A 42 -16.20 9.48 8.44
C GLU A 42 -14.69 9.19 8.51
N THR A 43 -14.02 9.16 7.36
CA THR A 43 -12.57 8.90 7.27
C THR A 43 -11.87 10.21 6.98
N ALA A 44 -10.76 10.51 7.66
CA ALA A 44 -9.93 11.65 7.30
C ALA A 44 -9.42 11.44 5.87
N ALA A 45 -9.79 12.34 4.97
CA ALA A 45 -9.45 12.27 3.56
C ALA A 45 -7.95 12.57 3.41
N LEU A 46 -7.22 11.57 2.93
CA LEU A 46 -5.84 11.72 2.50
C LEU A 46 -5.85 12.13 1.04
N MET A 47 -5.20 13.24 0.71
CA MET A 47 -5.21 13.80 -0.64
C MET A 47 -3.85 13.62 -1.32
N VAL A 48 -3.87 13.34 -2.62
CA VAL A 48 -2.69 13.15 -3.45
C VAL A 48 -2.65 14.22 -4.53
N ILE A 49 -1.60 15.04 -4.52
CA ILE A 49 -1.28 16.04 -5.53
C ILE A 49 -0.56 15.33 -6.69
N LYS A 50 -1.16 15.39 -7.87
CA LYS A 50 -0.58 14.86 -9.11
C LYS A 50 0.52 15.77 -9.64
N ARG A 51 1.37 15.21 -10.51
CA ARG A 51 2.36 16.00 -11.26
C ARG A 51 1.71 17.12 -12.10
N SER A 52 0.45 16.95 -12.49
CA SER A 52 -0.35 17.98 -13.17
C SER A 52 -0.85 19.10 -12.26
N GLY A 53 -0.64 19.02 -10.94
CA GLY A 53 -1.19 19.94 -9.95
C GLY A 53 -2.62 19.61 -9.51
N VAL A 54 -3.27 18.63 -10.13
CA VAL A 54 -4.62 18.19 -9.72
C VAL A 54 -4.54 17.38 -8.44
N THR A 55 -5.40 17.69 -7.48
CA THR A 55 -5.51 16.94 -6.23
C THR A 55 -6.65 15.93 -6.30
N GLU A 56 -6.39 14.69 -5.90
CA GLU A 56 -7.40 13.63 -5.81
C GLU A 56 -7.29 12.84 -4.49
N PRO A 57 -8.37 12.19 -4.03
CA PRO A 57 -8.28 11.32 -2.87
C PRO A 57 -7.31 10.16 -3.11
N PHE A 58 -6.53 9.80 -2.08
CA PHE A 58 -5.70 8.61 -2.08
C PHE A 58 -6.55 7.36 -2.32
N SER A 59 -6.03 6.44 -3.13
CA SER A 59 -6.71 5.20 -3.47
C SER A 59 -5.73 4.03 -3.45
N ARG A 60 -5.98 3.04 -2.57
CA ARG A 60 -5.25 1.77 -2.54
C ARG A 60 -5.27 1.08 -3.91
N GLN A 61 -6.39 1.14 -4.62
CA GLN A 61 -6.51 0.52 -5.94
C GLN A 61 -5.53 1.09 -6.95
N LYS A 62 -5.27 2.41 -6.91
CA LYS A 62 -4.27 3.06 -7.77
C LYS A 62 -2.85 2.65 -7.43
N VAL A 63 -2.54 2.50 -6.13
CA VAL A 63 -1.26 1.95 -5.65
C VAL A 63 -1.06 0.53 -6.20
N ILE A 64 -2.02 -0.36 -5.95
CA ILE A 64 -1.99 -1.76 -6.43
C ILE A 64 -1.80 -1.81 -7.95
N THR A 65 -2.54 -1.01 -8.70
CA THR A 65 -2.44 -0.97 -10.17
C THR A 65 -1.05 -0.50 -10.63
N GLY A 66 -0.44 0.47 -9.93
CA GLY A 66 0.91 0.93 -10.22
C GLY A 66 1.97 -0.14 -9.94
N VAL A 67 1.86 -0.82 -8.81
CA VAL A 67 2.80 -1.88 -8.38
C VAL A 67 2.66 -3.14 -9.22
N ARG A 68 1.44 -3.48 -9.67
CA ARG A 68 1.18 -4.69 -10.46
C ARG A 68 2.06 -4.78 -11.70
N LYS A 69 2.42 -3.66 -12.33
CA LYS A 69 3.35 -3.63 -13.47
C LYS A 69 4.74 -4.11 -13.08
N ALA A 70 5.27 -3.71 -11.93
CA ALA A 70 6.58 -4.13 -11.45
C ALA A 70 6.60 -5.62 -11.06
N CYS A 71 5.47 -6.13 -10.55
CA CYS A 71 5.30 -7.54 -10.15
C CYS A 71 5.01 -8.51 -11.32
N GLN A 72 4.97 -8.05 -12.58
CA GLN A 72 4.69 -8.94 -13.72
C GLN A 72 5.72 -10.09 -13.82
N GLY A 73 5.21 -11.32 -13.91
CA GLY A 73 6.03 -12.54 -13.97
C GLY A 73 6.71 -12.93 -12.65
N ARG A 74 6.30 -12.33 -11.52
CA ARG A 74 6.77 -12.68 -10.17
C ARG A 74 5.70 -13.50 -9.42
N PRO A 75 6.09 -14.34 -8.45
CA PRO A 75 5.16 -15.12 -7.63
C PRO A 75 4.47 -14.25 -6.56
N VAL A 76 3.78 -13.19 -6.97
CA VAL A 76 3.08 -12.26 -6.08
C VAL A 76 1.57 -12.44 -6.26
N THR A 77 0.87 -12.76 -5.17
CA THR A 77 -0.59 -12.96 -5.19
C THR A 77 -1.35 -11.63 -5.11
N GLU A 78 -2.61 -11.62 -5.55
CA GLU A 78 -3.48 -10.43 -5.40
C GLU A 78 -3.72 -10.08 -3.93
N ASP A 79 -3.80 -11.08 -3.03
CA ASP A 79 -3.89 -10.83 -1.58
C ASP A 79 -2.65 -10.12 -1.03
N ALA A 80 -1.45 -10.50 -1.50
CA ALA A 80 -0.22 -9.84 -1.10
C ALA A 80 -0.17 -8.39 -1.61
N LEU A 81 -0.66 -8.12 -2.82
CA LEU A 81 -0.80 -6.75 -3.33
C LEU A 81 -1.82 -5.94 -2.53
N ALA A 82 -2.93 -6.54 -2.11
CA ALA A 82 -3.92 -5.89 -1.26
C ALA A 82 -3.33 -5.50 0.10
N GLN A 83 -2.58 -6.40 0.73
CA GLN A 83 -1.85 -6.15 1.97
C GLN A 83 -0.78 -5.05 1.79
N LEU A 84 -0.04 -5.06 0.68
CA LEU A 84 0.89 -3.99 0.34
C LEU A 84 0.17 -2.65 0.24
N GLY A 85 -0.96 -2.59 -0.46
CA GLY A 85 -1.75 -1.36 -0.59
C GLY A 85 -2.23 -0.82 0.76
N GLN A 86 -2.58 -1.70 1.69
CA GLN A 86 -2.92 -1.31 3.07
C GLN A 86 -1.70 -0.75 3.82
N ARG A 87 -0.56 -1.46 3.80
CA ARG A 87 0.68 -1.01 4.45
C ARG A 87 1.14 0.34 3.93
N VAL A 88 1.03 0.57 2.61
CA VAL A 88 1.36 1.86 2.01
C VAL A 88 0.45 2.96 2.54
N GLU A 89 -0.86 2.73 2.66
CA GLU A 89 -1.73 3.74 3.26
C GLU A 89 -1.35 4.04 4.71
N GLU A 90 -1.02 3.01 5.50
CA GLU A 90 -0.60 3.16 6.89
C GLU A 90 0.70 3.97 7.01
N CYS A 91 1.73 3.63 6.23
CA CYS A 91 2.99 4.40 6.14
C CYS A 91 2.72 5.86 5.77
N VAL A 92 1.85 6.06 4.79
CA VAL A 92 1.51 7.37 4.29
C VAL A 92 0.76 8.20 5.34
N ARG A 93 -0.21 7.61 6.06
CA ARG A 93 -0.92 8.28 7.15
C ARG A 93 -0.01 8.56 8.35
N ALA A 94 0.94 7.68 8.63
CA ALA A 94 1.90 7.85 9.71
C ALA A 94 2.83 9.05 9.49
N SER A 95 2.98 9.55 8.26
CA SER A 95 3.71 10.80 7.97
C SER A 95 3.05 12.05 8.59
N GLY A 96 1.77 11.97 8.98
CA GLY A 96 1.01 13.09 9.55
C GLY A 96 0.54 14.13 8.54
N SER A 97 0.87 13.97 7.25
CA SER A 97 0.47 14.89 6.19
C SER A 97 -0.94 14.59 5.66
N ALA A 98 -1.77 15.63 5.56
CA ALA A 98 -3.10 15.53 4.95
C ALA A 98 -3.05 15.49 3.41
N GLU A 99 -1.99 16.06 2.83
CA GLU A 99 -1.76 16.13 1.39
C GLU A 99 -0.35 15.65 1.06
N LEU A 100 -0.22 14.87 0.00
CA LEU A 100 1.05 14.28 -0.43
C LEU A 100 1.21 14.31 -1.92
N THR A 101 2.44 14.34 -2.38
CA THR A 101 2.69 14.27 -3.82
C THR A 101 2.62 12.82 -4.30
N THR A 102 2.44 12.65 -5.61
CA THR A 102 2.53 11.33 -6.23
C THR A 102 3.94 10.72 -6.06
N HIS A 103 4.97 11.55 -5.91
CA HIS A 103 6.33 11.09 -5.65
C HIS A 103 6.45 10.49 -4.25
N ASP A 104 5.92 11.16 -3.23
CA ASP A 104 5.94 10.66 -1.83
C ASP A 104 5.22 9.32 -1.70
N VAL A 105 4.08 9.17 -2.39
CA VAL A 105 3.37 7.88 -2.45
C VAL A 105 4.23 6.81 -3.12
N GLY A 106 4.98 7.16 -4.17
CA GLY A 106 5.93 6.28 -4.83
C GLY A 106 7.04 5.80 -3.89
N LEU A 107 7.61 6.72 -3.10
CA LEU A 107 8.63 6.40 -2.10
C LEU A 107 8.06 5.51 -0.99
N ALA A 108 6.83 5.77 -0.53
CA ALA A 108 6.18 4.96 0.50
C ALA A 108 5.90 3.50 0.06
N ILE A 109 5.82 3.25 -1.25
CA ILE A 109 5.66 1.88 -1.81
C ILE A 109 6.95 1.07 -1.68
N LEU A 110 8.12 1.71 -1.75
CA LEU A 110 9.41 1.02 -1.87
C LEU A 110 9.68 0.07 -0.70
N GLY A 111 9.45 0.50 0.53
CA GLY A 111 9.68 -0.32 1.73
C GLY A 111 8.86 -1.62 1.72
N PRO A 112 7.50 -1.53 1.73
CA PRO A 112 6.65 -2.71 1.66
C PRO A 112 6.90 -3.59 0.43
N LEU A 113 7.25 -3.00 -0.72
CA LEU A 113 7.54 -3.74 -1.95
C LEU A 113 8.87 -4.51 -1.87
N LYS A 114 9.89 -3.92 -1.23
CA LYS A 114 11.21 -4.54 -1.01
C LYS A 114 11.12 -5.82 -0.18
N GLU A 115 10.28 -5.80 0.85
CA GLU A 115 9.98 -6.99 1.67
C GLU A 115 9.17 -8.04 0.90
N LEU A 116 8.26 -7.60 0.03
CA LEU A 116 7.40 -8.50 -0.73
C LEU A 116 8.16 -9.22 -1.86
N ASP A 117 8.90 -8.47 -2.68
CA ASP A 117 9.71 -9.02 -3.76
C ASP A 117 10.83 -8.05 -4.18
N VAL A 118 12.07 -8.46 -3.97
CA VAL A 118 13.26 -7.64 -4.25
C VAL A 118 13.41 -7.26 -5.72
N VAL A 119 12.99 -8.14 -6.64
CA VAL A 119 13.09 -7.86 -8.09
C VAL A 119 12.02 -6.85 -8.53
N ALA A 120 10.79 -6.99 -8.03
CA ALA A 120 9.74 -6.00 -8.24
C ALA A 120 10.12 -4.64 -7.63
N TYR A 121 10.77 -4.64 -6.46
CA TYR A 121 11.34 -3.44 -5.87
C TYR A 121 12.35 -2.78 -6.82
N LEU A 122 13.36 -3.50 -7.33
CA LEU A 122 14.36 -2.91 -8.24
C LEU A 122 13.71 -2.32 -9.51
N ARG A 123 12.72 -3.02 -10.08
CA ARG A 123 11.96 -2.53 -11.25
C ARG A 123 11.14 -1.28 -10.96
N PHE A 124 10.62 -1.17 -9.75
CA PHE A 124 9.82 -0.02 -9.35
C PHE A 124 10.73 1.16 -8.96
N ALA A 125 11.80 0.89 -8.21
CA ALA A 125 12.80 1.85 -7.76
C ALA A 125 13.46 2.57 -8.93
N SER A 126 13.78 1.87 -10.02
CA SER A 126 14.43 2.48 -11.18
C SER A 126 13.64 3.65 -11.79
N VAL A 127 12.30 3.62 -11.70
CA VAL A 127 11.45 4.70 -12.22
C VAL A 127 11.32 5.86 -11.22
N TYR A 128 11.25 5.57 -9.93
CA TYR A 128 10.95 6.59 -8.90
C TYR A 128 12.20 7.23 -8.28
N GLN A 129 13.33 6.53 -8.30
CA GLN A 129 14.64 7.04 -7.88
C GLN A 129 15.48 7.52 -9.07
N ALA A 130 14.90 7.55 -10.28
CA ALA A 130 15.54 8.04 -11.51
C ALA A 130 16.88 7.37 -11.78
N TYR A 131 16.89 6.03 -11.89
CA TYR A 131 18.11 5.32 -12.28
C TYR A 131 18.42 5.65 -13.74
N ASP A 132 19.62 6.18 -13.97
CA ASP A 132 20.09 6.63 -15.27
C ASP A 132 21.05 5.59 -15.90
N GLY A 133 21.71 4.78 -15.08
CA GLY A 133 22.78 3.87 -15.52
C GLY A 133 22.81 2.52 -14.82
N LEU A 134 23.76 1.68 -15.22
CA LEU A 134 24.02 0.38 -14.59
C LEU A 134 24.52 0.57 -13.14
N GLU A 135 25.24 1.66 -12.89
CA GLU A 135 25.82 2.02 -11.62
C GLU A 135 24.75 2.17 -10.52
N ASP A 136 23.58 2.71 -10.86
CA ASP A 136 22.45 2.85 -9.91
C ASP A 136 21.88 1.49 -9.52
N PHE A 137 21.81 0.56 -10.48
CA PHE A 137 21.41 -0.82 -10.19
C PHE A 137 22.45 -1.52 -9.32
N GLU A 138 23.74 -1.35 -9.61
CA GLU A 138 24.82 -1.93 -8.81
C GLU A 138 24.77 -1.43 -7.36
N ALA A 139 24.59 -0.13 -7.16
CA ALA A 139 24.45 0.48 -5.84
C ALA A 139 23.25 -0.10 -5.07
N ALA A 140 22.08 -0.15 -5.73
CA ALA A 140 20.87 -0.70 -5.12
C ALA A 140 21.00 -2.20 -4.78
N ILE A 141 21.66 -2.98 -5.64
CA ILE A 141 21.93 -4.39 -5.39
C ILE A 141 22.92 -4.56 -4.24
N ALA A 142 23.94 -3.71 -4.14
CA ALA A 142 24.91 -3.74 -3.05
C ALA A 142 24.23 -3.46 -1.70
N GLU A 143 23.36 -2.46 -1.64
CA GLU A 143 22.55 -2.15 -0.46
C GLU A 143 21.66 -3.34 -0.05
N LEU A 144 20.94 -3.93 -1.01
CA LEU A 144 20.09 -5.11 -0.78
C LEU A 144 20.87 -6.31 -0.24
N ARG A 145 22.11 -6.51 -0.69
CA ARG A 145 22.99 -7.57 -0.19
C ARG A 145 23.50 -7.30 1.21
N ALA A 146 23.75 -6.04 1.56
CA ALA A 146 24.21 -5.66 2.90
C ALA A 146 23.11 -5.83 3.96
N GLU A 147 21.85 -5.58 3.60
CA GLU A 147 20.72 -5.69 4.52
C GLU A 147 20.24 -7.12 4.76
N ARG A 148 20.51 -8.07 3.85
CA ARG A 148 20.10 -9.46 4.03
C ARG A 148 21.09 -10.14 4.99
N PRO A 149 20.72 -10.46 6.26
CA PRO A 149 21.55 -11.34 7.07
C PRO A 149 21.64 -12.67 6.32
N ARG A 150 22.86 -13.19 6.15
CA ARG A 150 23.12 -14.45 5.44
C ARG A 150 22.22 -15.54 6.02
N THR A 151 21.11 -15.85 5.34
CA THR A 151 20.43 -17.11 5.58
C THR A 151 21.30 -18.15 4.89
N PRO A 152 21.85 -19.15 5.59
CA PRO A 152 22.64 -20.17 4.93
C PRO A 152 21.74 -20.85 3.91
N GLU A 153 22.08 -20.70 2.63
CA GLU A 153 21.43 -21.45 1.56
C GLU A 153 21.63 -22.93 1.87
N ALA A 154 20.54 -23.67 1.92
CA ALA A 154 20.58 -25.12 2.00
C ALA A 154 21.30 -25.61 0.74
N ASP A 155 22.48 -26.17 0.97
CA ASP A 155 23.39 -26.72 -0.01
C ASP A 155 22.65 -27.74 -0.90
N ASP A 156 22.40 -27.36 -2.15
CA ASP A 156 21.88 -28.23 -3.19
C ASP A 156 23.03 -29.12 -3.68
N THR A 157 23.42 -30.09 -2.85
CA THR A 157 24.34 -31.16 -3.26
C THR A 157 23.56 -32.44 -3.47
N CYS A 158 23.05 -32.63 -4.68
CA CYS A 158 22.82 -33.96 -5.25
C CYS A 158 22.94 -33.89 -6.77
N VAL A 159 24.17 -33.64 -7.25
CA VAL A 159 24.56 -34.00 -8.61
C VAL A 159 25.45 -35.25 -8.55
N SER A 160 24.91 -36.32 -9.13
CA SER A 160 25.56 -37.45 -9.80
C SER A 160 26.37 -38.46 -8.98
N VAL A 161 25.96 -39.74 -9.07
CA VAL A 161 26.88 -40.78 -9.55
C VAL A 161 26.17 -41.65 -10.60
N SER A 162 26.89 -41.81 -11.70
CA SER A 162 26.55 -42.46 -12.95
C SER A 162 26.45 -44.00 -12.84
N ALA A 163 25.93 -44.58 -13.91
CA ALA A 163 25.75 -46.00 -14.18
C ALA A 163 27.01 -46.87 -14.04
N ALA A 164 26.83 -48.12 -13.62
CA ALA A 164 27.57 -49.28 -14.12
C ALA A 164 26.81 -50.58 -13.82
N ALA A 165 26.60 -51.39 -14.87
CA ALA A 165 26.02 -52.73 -14.87
C ALA A 165 26.94 -53.76 -14.18
N PRO A 166 26.52 -55.04 -14.05
CA PRO A 166 26.49 -55.96 -15.20
C PRO A 166 25.11 -56.60 -15.49
#